data_AF-A0A1H9UEN4-F1
#
_entry.id   AF-A0A1H9UEN4-F1
#
_cell.length_a   1.000
_cell.length_b   1.000
_cell.length_c   1.000
_cell.angle_alpha   90.00
_cell.angle_beta   90.00
_cell.angle_gamma   90.00
#
_symmetry.space_group_name_H-M   'P 1'
#
loop_
_entity.id
_entity.type
_entity.pdbx_description
1 polymer ?
#
loop_
_entity_poly.entity_id
_entity_poly.type
_entity_poly.pdbx_seq_one_letter_code
_entity_poly.pdbx_strand_id
1 'polypeptide(L)'
;MKAKTYINYNNCSRRATSGEKKLLVSIFTLVTIVLWIVDIVTIGIFFKQKMTYTAETNATIINMERRYTTDSHHHSTIMYHPVYSFTYKNKEYTVTDNYGTSSPNHSINDVVKIKLNPDNPNKAYEVNTRNTFMGLFIGIFSFIGTIFTIVTFALRHTSPKKITIYNRCFYDDYL
;
A
#
# COMPACT_ATOMS: atom_id res chain seq x y z
N MET A 1 -57.91 10.73 35.63
CA MET A 1 -57.00 9.58 35.35
C MET A 1 -55.77 10.10 34.63
N LYS A 2 -54.59 10.14 35.28
CA LYS A 2 -53.31 10.43 34.60
C LYS A 2 -52.72 9.10 34.13
N ALA A 3 -52.51 8.96 32.82
CA ALA A 3 -51.84 7.78 32.26
C ALA A 3 -50.39 7.75 32.76
N LYS A 4 -49.98 6.64 33.39
CA LYS A 4 -48.56 6.37 33.67
C LYS A 4 -47.93 5.88 32.38
N THR A 5 -47.19 6.74 31.71
CA THR A 5 -46.36 6.39 30.56
C THR A 5 -45.12 5.66 31.09
N TYR A 6 -45.06 4.34 30.94
CA TYR A 6 -43.87 3.57 31.30
C TYR A 6 -42.84 3.71 30.17
N ILE A 7 -41.79 4.50 30.40
CA ILE A 7 -40.66 4.58 29.47
C ILE A 7 -39.93 3.24 29.52
N ASN A 8 -39.94 2.52 28.39
CA ASN A 8 -39.27 1.24 28.26
C ASN A 8 -37.74 1.44 28.14
N TYR A 9 -37.04 1.39 29.28
CA TYR A 9 -35.59 1.56 29.40
C TYR A 9 -34.76 0.65 28.48
N ASN A 10 -35.31 -0.49 28.05
CA ASN A 10 -34.64 -1.39 27.09
C ASN A 10 -34.52 -0.80 25.68
N ASN A 11 -35.37 0.17 25.32
CA ASN A 11 -35.37 0.79 24.00
C ASN A 11 -34.35 1.94 23.90
N CYS A 12 -34.09 2.64 25.00
CA CYS A 12 -33.13 3.76 25.05
C CYS A 12 -31.67 3.28 24.98
N SER A 13 -31.33 2.25 25.79
CA SER A 13 -30.00 1.61 25.76
C SER A 13 -29.66 0.97 24.41
N ARG A 14 -30.64 0.35 23.74
CA ARG A 14 -30.48 -0.17 22.36
C ARG A 14 -30.28 0.93 21.32
N ARG A 15 -30.88 2.11 21.49
CA ARG A 15 -30.72 3.24 20.56
C ARG A 15 -29.33 3.87 20.64
N ALA A 16 -28.83 4.10 21.85
CA ALA A 16 -27.48 4.67 22.06
C ALA A 16 -26.38 3.76 21.50
N THR A 17 -26.43 2.46 21.85
CA THR A 17 -25.47 1.45 21.34
C THR A 17 -25.60 1.19 19.84
N SER A 18 -26.79 1.38 19.24
CA SER A 18 -26.99 1.24 17.80
C SER A 18 -26.41 2.42 17.00
N GLY A 19 -26.39 3.64 17.54
CA GLY A 19 -25.85 4.83 16.85
C GLY A 19 -24.33 4.76 16.71
N GLU A 20 -23.63 4.48 17.80
CA GLU A 20 -22.17 4.36 17.83
C GLU A 20 -21.66 3.21 16.96
N LYS A 21 -22.35 2.06 16.98
CA LYS A 21 -22.04 0.92 16.10
C LYS A 21 -22.18 1.28 14.62
N LYS A 22 -23.21 2.04 14.24
CA LYS A 22 -23.40 2.49 12.84
C LYS A 22 -22.31 3.45 12.41
N LEU A 23 -21.90 4.37 13.29
CA LEU A 23 -20.79 5.29 13.04
C LEU A 23 -19.47 4.52 12.84
N LEU A 24 -19.16 3.57 13.73
CA LEU A 24 -17.96 2.74 13.62
C LEU A 24 -17.95 1.90 12.34
N VAL A 25 -19.04 1.21 12.02
CA VAL A 25 -19.14 0.43 10.76
C VAL A 25 -18.96 1.33 9.54
N SER A 26 -19.51 2.55 9.56
CA SER A 26 -19.32 3.52 8.47
C SER A 26 -17.84 3.89 8.29
N ILE A 27 -17.15 4.24 9.37
CA ILE A 27 -15.72 4.58 9.34
C ILE A 27 -14.88 3.41 8.82
N PHE A 28 -15.08 2.21 9.36
CA PHE A 28 -14.35 1.02 8.93
C PHE A 28 -14.60 0.69 7.46
N THR A 29 -15.85 0.83 6.98
CA THR A 29 -16.20 0.62 5.57
C THR A 29 -15.46 1.61 4.66
N LEU A 30 -15.40 2.89 5.03
CA LEU A 30 -14.66 3.90 4.27
C LEU A 30 -13.15 3.57 4.22
N VAL A 31 -12.56 3.19 5.34
CA VAL A 31 -11.14 2.78 5.39
C VAL A 31 -10.89 1.56 4.52
N THR A 32 -11.77 0.55 4.56
CA THR A 32 -11.67 -0.64 3.70
C THR A 32 -11.69 -0.26 2.22
N ILE A 33 -12.60 0.62 1.79
CA ILE A 33 -12.70 1.06 0.40
C ILE A 33 -11.39 1.75 -0.03
N VAL A 34 -10.84 2.63 0.79
CA VAL A 34 -9.57 3.33 0.48
C VAL A 34 -8.42 2.34 0.31
N LEU A 35 -8.30 1.35 1.21
CA LEU A 35 -7.27 0.33 1.12
C LEU A 35 -7.38 -0.50 -0.18
N TRP A 36 -8.59 -0.90 -0.58
CA TRP A 36 -8.81 -1.64 -1.82
C TRP A 36 -8.52 -0.79 -3.07
N ILE A 37 -8.84 0.51 -3.06
CA ILE A 37 -8.49 1.40 -4.18
C ILE A 37 -6.97 1.46 -4.35
N VAL A 38 -6.23 1.63 -3.27
CA VAL A 38 -4.76 1.65 -3.30
C VAL A 38 -4.23 0.34 -3.87
N ASP A 39 -4.76 -0.80 -3.41
CA ASP A 39 -4.32 -2.12 -3.86
C ASP A 39 -4.60 -2.38 -5.36
N ILE A 40 -5.78 -1.98 -5.86
CA ILE A 40 -6.11 -2.10 -7.29
C ILE A 40 -5.15 -1.28 -8.14
N VAL A 41 -4.84 -0.05 -7.71
CA VAL A 41 -3.91 0.83 -8.43
C VAL A 41 -2.50 0.26 -8.45
N THR A 42 -1.98 -0.22 -7.31
CA THR A 42 -0.63 -0.79 -7.22
C THR A 42 -0.51 -2.07 -8.06
N ILE A 43 -1.51 -2.96 -8.00
CA ILE A 43 -1.61 -4.16 -8.83
C ILE A 43 -1.63 -3.78 -10.32
N GLY A 44 -2.45 -2.80 -10.72
CA GLY A 44 -2.51 -2.33 -12.11
C GLY A 44 -1.17 -1.81 -12.63
N ILE A 45 -0.44 -1.04 -11.82
CA ILE A 45 0.90 -0.57 -12.19
C ILE A 45 1.88 -1.75 -12.30
N PHE A 46 1.82 -2.71 -11.38
CA PHE A 46 2.69 -3.89 -11.41
C PHE A 46 2.47 -4.74 -12.67
N PHE A 47 1.22 -5.01 -13.04
CA PHE A 47 0.89 -5.72 -14.27
C PHE A 47 1.33 -4.93 -15.51
N LYS A 48 1.10 -3.63 -15.54
CA LYS A 48 1.56 -2.77 -16.64
C LYS A 48 3.08 -2.85 -16.80
N GLN A 49 3.83 -2.77 -15.70
CA GLN A 49 5.29 -2.94 -15.74
C GLN A 49 5.67 -4.33 -16.25
N LYS A 50 5.06 -5.40 -15.73
CA LYS A 50 5.36 -6.76 -16.18
C LYS A 50 5.09 -6.99 -17.67
N MET A 51 4.03 -6.38 -18.22
CA MET A 51 3.67 -6.48 -19.64
C MET A 51 4.51 -5.55 -20.54
N THR A 52 5.01 -4.43 -20.01
CA THR A 52 5.82 -3.48 -20.78
C THR A 52 7.27 -3.94 -20.92
N TYR A 53 7.81 -4.62 -19.91
CA TYR A 53 9.22 -5.02 -19.88
C TYR A 53 9.33 -6.54 -20.02
N THR A 54 9.36 -7.00 -21.27
CA THR A 54 9.27 -8.41 -21.64
C THR A 54 10.55 -8.98 -22.26
N ALA A 55 11.39 -8.13 -22.86
CA ALA A 55 12.64 -8.57 -23.45
C ALA A 55 13.75 -8.63 -22.39
N GLU A 56 14.54 -9.70 -22.41
CA GLU A 56 15.69 -9.90 -21.53
C GLU A 56 16.97 -9.87 -22.36
N THR A 57 18.01 -9.22 -21.83
CA THR A 57 19.36 -9.24 -22.41
C THR A 57 20.42 -9.14 -21.33
N ASN A 58 21.65 -9.49 -21.68
CA ASN A 58 22.81 -9.26 -20.84
C ASN A 58 23.31 -7.84 -21.07
N ALA A 59 23.63 -7.14 -19.99
CA ALA A 59 24.23 -5.83 -20.03
C ALA A 59 25.50 -5.79 -19.20
N THR A 60 26.47 -5.01 -19.65
CA THR A 60 27.73 -4.77 -18.95
C THR A 60 27.65 -3.45 -18.20
N ILE A 61 28.08 -3.43 -16.94
CA ILE A 61 28.16 -2.19 -16.17
C ILE A 61 29.39 -1.42 -16.63
N ILE A 62 29.20 -0.31 -17.32
CA ILE A 62 30.30 0.50 -17.85
C ILE A 62 30.71 1.63 -16.88
N ASN A 63 29.82 2.02 -15.97
CA ASN A 63 30.07 3.09 -15.01
C ASN A 63 29.13 2.98 -13.79
N MET A 64 29.44 3.71 -12.72
CA MET A 64 28.58 3.90 -11.56
C MET A 64 28.44 5.39 -11.25
N GLU A 65 27.28 5.96 -11.55
CA GLU A 65 26.93 7.32 -11.16
C GLU A 65 26.73 7.40 -9.64
N ARG A 66 27.34 8.40 -8.99
CA ARG A 66 27.14 8.68 -7.57
C ARG A 66 26.18 9.83 -7.42
N ARG A 67 25.09 9.64 -6.68
CA ARG A 67 24.12 10.68 -6.33
C ARG A 67 24.15 10.92 -4.83
N TYR A 68 24.21 12.18 -4.43
CA TYR A 68 24.22 12.58 -3.04
C TYR A 68 22.83 13.01 -2.62
N THR A 69 22.33 12.47 -1.52
CA THR A 69 21.13 12.97 -0.86
C THR A 69 21.52 13.49 0.51
N THR A 70 21.17 14.75 0.76
CA THR A 70 21.40 15.41 2.05
C THR A 70 20.09 15.54 2.79
N ASP A 71 20.06 15.13 4.06
CA ASP A 71 18.89 15.29 4.90
C ASP A 71 18.86 16.65 5.62
N SER A 72 17.77 16.91 6.35
CA SER A 72 17.59 18.15 7.12
C SER A 72 18.62 18.33 8.24
N HIS A 73 19.30 17.27 8.66
CA HIS A 73 20.32 17.26 9.71
C HIS A 73 21.75 17.29 9.13
N HIS A 74 21.88 17.57 7.83
CA HIS A 74 23.15 17.67 7.10
C HIS A 74 23.91 16.34 7.01
N HIS A 75 23.25 15.20 7.20
CA HIS A 75 23.83 13.92 6.86
C HIS A 75 23.75 13.69 5.35
N SER A 76 24.89 13.39 4.75
CA SER A 76 24.99 13.02 3.34
C SER A 76 25.01 11.50 3.19
N THR A 77 24.12 10.99 2.34
CA THR A 77 24.14 9.58 1.90
C THR A 77 24.51 9.54 0.43
N ILE A 78 25.39 8.62 0.07
CA ILE A 78 25.79 8.36 -1.32
C ILE A 78 24.98 7.17 -1.83
N MET A 79 24.32 7.36 -2.97
CA MET A 79 23.66 6.29 -3.72
C MET A 79 24.44 6.03 -5.01
N TYR A 80 24.74 4.76 -5.27
CA TYR A 80 25.43 4.30 -6.46
C TYR A 80 24.42 3.77 -7.47
N HIS A 81 24.41 4.36 -8.67
CA HIS A 81 23.52 4.05 -9.78
C HIS A 81 24.32 3.45 -10.93
N PRO A 82 24.19 2.14 -11.20
CA PRO A 82 24.92 1.50 -12.30
C PRO A 82 24.46 2.04 -13.66
N VAL A 83 25.41 2.18 -14.57
CA VAL A 83 25.19 2.53 -15.98
C VAL A 83 25.44 1.28 -16.81
N TYR A 84 24.39 0.80 -17.46
CA TYR A 84 24.41 -0.42 -18.27
C TYR A 84 24.68 -0.09 -19.74
N SER A 85 25.56 -0.84 -20.39
CA SER A 85 25.67 -0.91 -21.86
C SER A 85 25.19 -2.27 -22.35
N PHE A 86 24.36 -2.28 -23.40
CA PHE A 86 23.88 -3.49 -24.03
C PHE A 86 23.52 -3.26 -25.50
N THR A 87 23.50 -4.35 -26.26
CA THR A 87 23.05 -4.33 -27.66
C THR A 87 21.64 -4.93 -27.75
N TYR A 88 20.75 -4.24 -28.45
CA TYR A 88 19.42 -4.73 -28.78
C TYR A 88 19.07 -4.38 -30.23
N LYS A 89 18.63 -5.35 -31.02
CA LYS A 89 18.33 -5.18 -32.47
C LYS A 89 19.48 -4.50 -33.24
N ASN A 90 20.73 -4.95 -33.02
CA ASN A 90 21.96 -4.42 -33.64
C ASN A 90 22.26 -2.94 -33.34
N LYS A 91 21.66 -2.38 -32.28
CA LYS A 91 21.95 -1.03 -31.80
C LYS A 91 22.42 -1.08 -30.36
N GLU A 92 23.46 -0.32 -30.06
CA GLU A 92 23.97 -0.16 -28.69
C GLU A 92 23.14 0.88 -27.93
N TYR A 93 22.88 0.57 -26.67
CA TYR A 93 22.12 1.40 -25.75
C TYR A 93 22.88 1.55 -24.45
N THR A 94 22.81 2.75 -23.87
CA THR A 94 23.35 3.06 -22.55
C THR A 94 22.24 3.58 -21.67
N VAL A 95 22.01 2.93 -20.52
CA VAL A 95 20.92 3.28 -19.60
C VAL A 95 21.45 3.33 -18.18
N THR A 96 21.23 4.45 -17.49
CA THR A 96 21.50 4.58 -16.06
C THR A 96 20.30 4.05 -15.26
N ASP A 97 20.56 3.19 -14.28
CA ASP A 97 19.52 2.70 -13.38
C ASP A 97 19.00 3.83 -12.48
N ASN A 98 17.68 3.91 -12.35
CA ASN A 98 17.05 4.85 -11.43
C ASN A 98 17.09 4.35 -9.98
N TYR A 99 17.27 3.05 -9.78
CA TYR A 99 17.39 2.45 -8.45
C TYR A 99 18.86 2.38 -8.05
N GLY A 100 19.26 3.27 -7.15
CA GLY A 100 20.61 3.27 -6.59
C GLY A 100 20.69 2.39 -5.34
N THR A 101 21.88 1.86 -5.07
CA THR A 101 22.19 1.15 -3.83
C THR A 101 23.22 1.94 -3.02
N SER A 102 23.09 1.91 -1.69
CA SER A 102 24.09 2.49 -0.78
C SER A 102 25.36 1.63 -0.70
N SER A 103 25.25 0.35 -1.02
CA SER A 103 26.36 -0.59 -1.14
C SER A 103 26.38 -1.18 -2.55
N PRO A 104 27.35 -0.84 -3.41
CA PRO A 104 27.43 -1.41 -4.76
C PRO A 104 27.69 -2.92 -4.65
N ASN A 105 26.68 -3.73 -5.01
CA ASN A 105 26.79 -5.19 -5.05
C ASN A 105 27.49 -5.69 -6.33
N HIS A 106 27.85 -4.77 -7.22
CA HIS A 106 28.44 -5.05 -8.52
C HIS A 106 29.67 -4.18 -8.73
N SER A 107 30.55 -4.63 -9.63
CA SER A 107 31.74 -3.91 -10.07
C SER A 107 31.58 -3.44 -11.52
N ILE A 108 32.38 -2.46 -11.92
CA ILE A 108 32.50 -2.07 -13.32
C ILE A 108 33.00 -3.31 -14.11
N ASN A 109 32.43 -3.52 -15.28
CA ASN A 109 32.57 -4.68 -16.17
C ASN A 109 31.81 -5.95 -15.75
N ASP A 110 31.03 -5.92 -14.67
CA ASP A 110 30.14 -7.03 -14.36
C ASP A 110 29.04 -7.15 -15.42
N VAL A 111 28.67 -8.40 -15.73
CA VAL A 111 27.56 -8.72 -16.64
C VAL A 111 26.34 -9.08 -15.81
N VAL A 112 25.26 -8.33 -16.00
CA VAL A 112 23.98 -8.53 -15.32
C VAL A 112 22.86 -8.78 -16.31
N LYS A 113 21.81 -9.48 -15.86
CA LYS A 113 20.58 -9.66 -16.65
C LYS A 113 19.64 -8.49 -16.43
N ILE A 114 19.27 -7.82 -17.52
CA ILE A 114 18.32 -6.72 -17.51
C ILE A 114 17.05 -7.08 -18.28
N LYS A 115 15.95 -6.48 -17.85
CA LYS A 115 14.68 -6.43 -18.59
C LYS A 115 14.53 -5.07 -19.23
N LEU A 116 14.17 -5.04 -20.51
CA LEU A 116 13.95 -3.83 -21.28
C LEU A 116 12.56 -3.80 -21.90
N ASN A 117 12.07 -2.59 -22.15
CA ASN A 117 10.87 -2.38 -22.95
C ASN A 117 11.23 -2.54 -24.45
N PRO A 118 10.67 -3.52 -25.17
CA PRO A 118 11.00 -3.78 -26.58
C PRO A 118 10.62 -2.63 -27.53
N ASP A 119 9.66 -1.78 -27.12
CA ASP A 119 9.22 -0.57 -27.85
C ASP A 119 10.07 0.66 -27.50
N ASN A 120 10.70 0.65 -26.31
CA ASN A 120 11.58 1.73 -25.87
C ASN A 120 12.77 1.18 -25.04
N PRO A 121 13.86 0.77 -25.72
CA PRO A 121 15.01 0.13 -25.07
C PRO A 121 15.77 1.04 -24.09
N ASN A 122 15.58 2.37 -24.15
CA ASN A 122 16.14 3.30 -23.16
C ASN A 122 15.53 3.11 -21.76
N LYS A 123 14.46 2.31 -21.64
CA LYS A 123 13.89 1.90 -20.38
C LYS A 123 14.27 0.45 -20.13
N ALA A 124 15.28 0.26 -19.30
CA ALA A 124 15.73 -1.03 -18.82
C ALA A 124 15.94 -1.00 -17.30
N TYR A 125 15.83 -2.15 -16.65
CA TYR A 125 16.15 -2.33 -15.23
C TYR A 125 16.65 -3.75 -14.97
N GLU A 126 17.41 -3.93 -13.90
CA GLU A 126 17.91 -5.24 -13.49
C GLU A 126 16.79 -6.13 -12.92
N VAL A 127 16.75 -7.41 -13.32
CA VAL A 127 15.63 -8.32 -13.01
C VAL A 127 15.38 -8.51 -11.51
N ASN A 128 16.43 -8.46 -10.68
CA ASN A 128 16.37 -8.87 -9.27
C ASN A 128 16.01 -7.75 -8.29
N THR A 129 16.11 -6.48 -8.67
CA THR A 129 15.99 -5.34 -7.74
C THR A 129 14.58 -4.74 -7.70
N ARG A 130 13.88 -4.66 -8.83
CA ARG A 130 12.61 -3.90 -8.91
C ARG A 130 11.36 -4.70 -8.52
N ASN A 131 11.32 -5.99 -8.81
CA ASN A 131 10.09 -6.79 -8.66
C ASN A 131 9.77 -7.16 -7.20
N THR A 132 10.79 -7.24 -6.34
CA THR A 132 10.64 -7.71 -4.96
C THR A 132 9.89 -6.70 -4.08
N PHE A 133 10.24 -5.40 -4.17
CA PHE A 133 9.60 -4.38 -3.36
C PHE A 133 8.11 -4.21 -3.70
N MET A 134 7.79 -4.15 -4.99
CA MET A 134 6.41 -3.92 -5.43
C MET A 134 5.48 -5.09 -5.08
N GLY A 135 5.97 -6.34 -5.21
CA GLY A 135 5.24 -7.53 -4.76
C GLY A 135 5.01 -7.56 -3.25
N LEU A 136 5.99 -7.12 -2.45
CA LEU A 136 5.87 -7.04 -1.00
C LEU A 136 4.82 -6.01 -0.57
N PHE A 137 4.79 -4.84 -1.21
CA PHE A 137 3.76 -3.83 -0.95
C PHE A 137 2.35 -4.36 -1.24
N ILE A 138 2.14 -4.98 -2.41
CA ILE A 138 0.85 -5.60 -2.76
C ILE A 138 0.45 -6.63 -1.69
N GLY A 139 1.36 -7.51 -1.30
CA GLY A 139 1.09 -8.52 -0.26
C GLY A 139 0.64 -7.92 1.08
N ILE A 140 1.32 -6.87 1.55
CA ILE A 140 0.97 -6.21 2.82
C ILE A 140 -0.38 -5.49 2.73
N PHE A 141 -0.61 -4.71 1.67
CA PHE A 141 -1.86 -3.97 1.51
C PHE A 141 -3.06 -4.91 1.31
N SER A 142 -2.93 -5.97 0.50
CA SER A 142 -3.95 -7.01 0.38
C SER A 142 -4.25 -7.69 1.72
N PHE A 143 -3.22 -8.00 2.52
CA PHE A 143 -3.39 -8.65 3.82
C PHE A 143 -4.14 -7.76 4.82
N ILE A 144 -3.72 -6.50 4.97
CA ILE A 144 -4.37 -5.53 5.86
C ILE A 144 -5.81 -5.25 5.39
N GLY A 145 -6.02 -5.07 4.08
CA GLY A 145 -7.35 -4.86 3.50
C GLY A 145 -8.29 -6.02 3.79
N THR A 146 -7.78 -7.26 3.75
CA THR A 146 -8.55 -8.47 4.09
C THR A 146 -8.96 -8.48 5.56
N ILE A 147 -8.05 -8.16 6.49
CA ILE A 147 -8.36 -8.06 7.93
C ILE A 147 -9.47 -7.02 8.18
N PHE A 148 -9.34 -5.83 7.59
CA PHE A 148 -10.34 -4.77 7.74
C PHE A 148 -11.71 -5.18 7.17
N THR A 149 -11.72 -5.96 6.10
CA THR A 149 -12.96 -6.51 5.52
C THR A 149 -13.63 -7.48 6.49
N ILE A 150 -12.85 -8.38 7.10
CA ILE A 150 -13.35 -9.35 8.10
C ILE A 150 -13.90 -8.61 9.34
N VAL A 151 -13.18 -7.61 9.83
CA VAL A 151 -13.61 -6.80 11.00
C VAL A 151 -14.91 -6.06 10.69
N THR A 152 -15.01 -5.42 9.53
CA THR A 152 -16.24 -4.73 9.09
C THR A 152 -17.42 -5.70 9.02
N PHE A 153 -17.20 -6.89 8.44
CA PHE A 153 -18.22 -7.94 8.36
C PHE A 153 -18.66 -8.43 9.75
N ALA A 154 -17.71 -8.68 10.66
CA ALA A 154 -17.99 -9.10 12.02
C ALA A 154 -18.73 -8.01 12.82
N LEU A 155 -18.35 -6.73 12.70
CA LEU A 155 -19.05 -5.62 13.35
C LEU A 155 -20.49 -5.47 12.86
N ARG A 156 -20.73 -5.74 11.57
CA ARG A 156 -22.07 -5.71 10.98
C ARG A 156 -22.96 -6.86 11.46
N HIS A 157 -22.39 -8.05 11.68
CA HIS A 157 -23.14 -9.24 12.10
C HIS A 157 -23.15 -9.49 13.61
N THR A 158 -22.32 -8.80 14.39
CA THR A 158 -22.35 -8.92 15.85
C THR A 158 -23.52 -8.15 16.45
N SER A 159 -24.49 -8.91 16.94
CA SER A 159 -25.61 -8.37 17.72
C SER A 159 -25.08 -7.55 18.90
N PRO A 160 -25.66 -6.38 19.24
CA PRO A 160 -25.25 -5.64 20.42
C PRO A 160 -25.40 -6.52 21.66
N LYS A 161 -24.28 -6.77 22.36
CA LYS A 161 -24.34 -7.30 23.73
C LYS A 161 -25.13 -6.29 24.56
N LYS A 162 -26.19 -6.75 25.23
CA LYS A 162 -26.98 -5.93 26.15
C LYS A 162 -26.06 -5.50 27.30
N ILE A 163 -25.53 -4.28 27.22
CA ILE A 163 -24.88 -3.63 28.36
C ILE A 163 -25.97 -2.78 29.02
N THR A 164 -26.41 -3.21 30.20
CA THR A 164 -27.42 -2.53 31.00
C THR A 164 -26.79 -1.26 31.59
N ILE A 165 -26.85 -0.15 30.86
CA ILE A 165 -26.40 1.17 31.37
C ILE A 165 -27.55 1.78 32.16
N TYR A 166 -27.47 1.74 33.50
CA TYR A 166 -28.54 2.14 34.42
C TYR A 166 -28.68 3.67 34.62
N ASN A 167 -27.68 4.49 34.25
CA ASN A 167 -27.54 5.83 34.89
C ASN A 167 -27.66 7.07 33.99
N ARG A 168 -28.04 6.98 32.70
CA ARG A 168 -28.14 8.18 31.82
C ARG A 168 -29.56 8.57 31.39
N CYS A 169 -30.59 7.81 31.75
CA CYS A 169 -31.97 8.11 31.36
C CYS A 169 -32.78 8.91 32.40
N PHE A 170 -32.17 9.26 33.54
CA PHE A 170 -32.88 9.93 34.63
C PHE A 170 -32.82 11.47 34.58
N TYR A 171 -32.00 12.05 33.70
CA TYR A 171 -31.75 13.50 33.72
C TYR A 171 -32.62 14.30 32.74
N ASP A 172 -33.21 13.66 31.72
CA ASP A 172 -34.03 14.34 30.71
C ASP A 172 -35.52 14.47 31.09
N ASP A 173 -35.97 13.85 32.20
CA ASP A 173 -37.38 13.89 32.64
C ASP A 173 -37.66 15.00 33.69
N TYR A 174 -36.67 15.83 34.05
CA TYR A 174 -36.80 16.89 35.07
C TYR A 174 -36.64 18.33 34.54
N LEU A 175 -36.67 18.53 33.22
CA LEU A 175 -36.70 19.86 32.58
C LEU A 175 -37.98 20.05 31.76
#